data_AF-A0A9R1TM07-F1
#
_entry.id   AF-A0A9R1TM07-F1
#
_cell.length_a   1.000
_cell.length_b   1.000
_cell.length_c   1.000
_cell.angle_alpha   90.00
_cell.angle_beta   90.00
_cell.angle_gamma   90.00
#
_symmetry.space_group_name_H-M   'P 1'
#
loop_
_entity.id
_entity.type
_entity.pdbx_description
1 polymer ?
#
loop_
_entity_poly.entity_id
_entity_poly.type
_entity_poly.pdbx_seq_one_letter_code
_entity_poly.pdbx_strand_id
1 'polypeptide(L)'
;MDARSFRDTSSLYSANNPNASHFVFLTIYFHCIVILFENLCVTCACKHHNTQQEYPSCRESTNGDAEDIRTNRIGQLEAQVLSLENFWRDHSDNEGITDLRNIIQMKSEKIESLEDTIAEFEDFLKENPDVKELRDLKARVTVGDRRIRELENWIERNTDVRIEKTRIIELEEMVTHLEEYVKSHNVDALKQQLQDREERIDQLSRKIESLEKDLLRRESLQIPDNRESFIENDDIQRTLGEKEMKIKEMEHAISEKDNRLQACEQEVIEWQDKVAKMTEEMKSMREELREYEAEDIGVLKEEIRVRDERVQQLEDEIDSLERAFGERIDLEQIEELLGVIKEKEEKENRLENDLKNAKQRNDELKEALKGSVKITSDSERRIKMTERARKNAFERVEKLEQRIASMQSASALKCHTCRPLLSRLSKLEKKLERLTDERIVQLKDLHHLKREALKAALSEKDAHLALLELSGIKNAAQADQAERLKMDKERLMERLKQEDKRCMELSQVDDESTSSDDSGESTPLLRRILEPTLAKEDLDCIRVLEGDNHESTSVSSRPLSTNGHGNGDGRLSKESGEHLEITVR
;
A
#
# COMPACT_ATOMS: atom_id res chain seq x y z
N MET A 1 32.23 28.51 13.38
CA MET A 1 31.39 27.29 13.30
C MET A 1 31.70 26.62 11.99
N ASP A 2 31.93 25.31 11.99
CA ASP A 2 32.73 24.66 10.96
C ASP A 2 31.92 24.11 9.78
N ALA A 3 32.32 24.51 8.58
CA ALA A 3 31.71 24.10 7.31
C ALA A 3 32.14 22.68 6.87
N ARG A 4 31.87 21.66 7.71
CA ARG A 4 32.26 20.25 7.43
C ARG A 4 31.17 19.19 7.65
N SER A 5 29.94 19.55 8.02
CA SER A 5 28.86 18.59 8.34
C SER A 5 27.70 18.59 7.32
N PHE A 6 28.02 18.61 6.01
CA PHE A 6 26.99 18.73 4.95
C PHE A 6 27.32 17.96 3.65
N ARG A 7 27.92 16.77 3.75
CA ARG A 7 28.17 15.88 2.58
C ARG A 7 27.42 14.55 2.57
N ASP A 8 26.92 14.09 3.71
CA ASP A 8 26.48 12.69 3.87
C ASP A 8 24.95 12.50 3.83
N THR A 9 24.24 13.35 3.09
CA THR A 9 22.77 13.27 2.88
C THR A 9 22.34 13.08 1.42
N SER A 10 23.29 12.96 0.48
CA SER A 10 23.01 12.85 -0.96
C SER A 10 22.84 11.42 -1.50
N SER A 11 22.70 10.42 -0.63
CA SER A 11 22.67 9.00 -1.01
C SER A 11 21.61 8.20 -0.25
N LEU A 12 20.33 8.57 -0.37
CA LEU A 12 19.16 7.68 -0.12
C LEU A 12 17.81 8.38 -0.44
N TYR A 13 17.52 8.70 -1.70
CA TYR A 13 16.13 8.99 -2.12
C TYR A 13 15.79 8.44 -3.51
N SER A 14 14.66 7.73 -3.59
CA SER A 14 14.15 7.10 -4.81
C SER A 14 13.41 8.09 -5.71
N ALA A 15 13.45 7.87 -7.02
CA ALA A 15 13.13 8.85 -8.07
C ALA A 15 11.64 9.20 -8.28
N ASN A 16 10.77 8.97 -7.29
CA ASN A 16 9.30 9.07 -7.41
C ASN A 16 8.62 9.97 -6.35
N ASN A 17 9.31 10.99 -5.81
CA ASN A 17 8.71 11.95 -4.87
C ASN A 17 8.53 13.34 -5.52
N PRO A 18 7.30 13.82 -5.78
CA PRO A 18 7.07 15.12 -6.43
C PRO A 18 7.55 16.32 -5.60
N ASN A 19 7.67 16.18 -4.27
CA ASN A 19 8.12 17.27 -3.39
C ASN A 19 9.62 17.59 -3.55
N ALA A 20 10.41 16.69 -4.16
CA ALA A 20 11.83 16.92 -4.40
C ALA A 20 12.10 18.16 -5.28
N SER A 21 11.20 18.45 -6.23
CA SER A 21 11.34 19.61 -7.12
C SER A 21 11.20 20.94 -6.37
N HIS A 22 10.28 21.02 -5.39
CA HIS A 22 10.12 22.19 -4.52
C HIS A 22 11.36 22.44 -3.65
N PHE A 23 11.97 21.38 -3.11
CA PHE A 23 13.17 21.51 -2.28
C PHE A 23 14.37 22.03 -3.09
N VAL A 24 14.57 21.51 -4.30
CA VAL A 24 15.60 22.02 -5.22
C VAL A 24 15.36 23.48 -5.60
N PHE A 25 14.11 23.88 -5.82
CA PHE A 25 13.75 25.28 -6.08
C PHE A 25 14.09 26.20 -4.90
N LEU A 26 13.77 25.82 -3.65
CA LEU A 26 14.13 26.62 -2.47
C LEU A 26 15.65 26.76 -2.32
N THR A 27 16.42 25.68 -2.49
CA THR A 27 17.89 25.72 -2.37
C THR A 27 18.50 26.64 -3.43
N ILE A 28 18.01 26.58 -4.69
CA ILE A 28 18.45 27.50 -5.75
C ILE A 28 18.08 28.94 -5.42
N TYR A 29 16.86 29.19 -4.93
CA TYR A 29 16.40 30.54 -4.59
C TYR A 29 17.24 31.17 -3.47
N PHE A 30 17.55 30.40 -2.42
CA PHE A 30 18.48 30.83 -1.36
C PHE A 30 19.89 31.09 -1.90
N HIS A 31 20.42 30.23 -2.77
CA HIS A 31 21.75 30.43 -3.35
C HIS A 31 21.82 31.68 -4.21
N CYS A 32 20.76 31.98 -4.98
CA CYS A 32 20.63 33.22 -5.75
C CYS A 32 20.54 34.46 -4.85
N ILE A 33 19.82 34.40 -3.73
CA ILE A 33 19.75 35.52 -2.76
C ILE A 33 21.12 35.79 -2.12
N VAL A 34 21.85 34.74 -1.72
CA VAL A 34 23.21 34.88 -1.16
C VAL A 34 24.16 35.48 -2.19
N ILE A 35 24.14 34.99 -3.43
CA ILE A 35 24.97 35.51 -4.53
C ILE A 35 24.62 36.98 -4.85
N LEU A 36 23.34 37.38 -4.77
CA LEU A 36 22.94 38.78 -4.93
C LEU A 36 23.47 39.67 -3.80
N PHE A 37 23.44 39.19 -2.54
CA PHE A 37 24.02 39.92 -1.39
C PHE A 37 25.54 40.07 -1.50
N GLU A 38 26.28 39.02 -1.85
CA GLU A 38 27.74 39.09 -2.03
C GLU A 38 28.12 40.09 -3.15
N ASN A 39 27.40 40.08 -4.29
CA ASN A 39 27.66 41.02 -5.38
C ASN A 39 27.30 42.48 -5.02
N LEU A 40 26.32 42.71 -4.16
CA LEU A 40 26.03 44.04 -3.60
C LEU A 40 27.17 44.53 -2.69
N CYS A 41 27.71 43.67 -1.83
CA CYS A 41 28.87 44.00 -1.00
C CYS A 41 30.12 44.33 -1.86
N VAL A 42 30.41 43.53 -2.90
CA VAL A 42 31.56 43.77 -3.79
C VAL A 42 31.42 45.08 -4.58
N THR A 43 30.23 45.39 -5.11
CA THR A 43 30.01 46.66 -5.82
C THR A 43 30.03 47.89 -4.90
N CYS A 44 29.72 47.72 -3.60
CA CYS A 44 29.92 48.77 -2.61
C CYS A 44 31.42 48.99 -2.30
N ALA A 45 32.18 47.91 -2.11
CA ALA A 45 33.61 47.98 -1.78
C ALA A 45 34.45 48.63 -2.90
N CYS A 46 34.20 48.29 -4.17
CA CYS A 46 34.98 48.81 -5.30
C CYS A 46 34.84 50.33 -5.54
N LYS A 47 33.91 51.02 -4.86
CA LYS A 47 33.73 52.48 -4.99
C LYS A 47 34.61 53.31 -4.04
N HIS A 48 35.28 52.68 -3.06
CA HIS A 48 36.08 53.38 -2.05
C HIS A 48 37.60 53.46 -2.32
N HIS A 49 38.06 53.04 -3.51
CA HIS A 49 39.49 53.03 -3.88
C HIS A 49 39.76 53.74 -5.21
N ASN A 50 39.49 55.05 -5.27
CA ASN A 50 40.27 55.95 -6.11
C ASN A 50 40.26 57.40 -5.56
N THR A 51 41.20 58.24 -6.01
CA THR A 51 41.40 59.65 -5.64
C THR A 51 41.77 59.94 -4.16
N GLN A 52 43.02 59.66 -3.80
CA GLN A 52 43.78 60.56 -2.92
C GLN A 52 44.70 61.44 -3.78
N GLN A 53 44.58 62.77 -3.68
CA GLN A 53 45.59 63.69 -4.16
C GLN A 53 45.48 65.02 -3.38
N GLU A 54 46.57 65.44 -2.73
CA GLU A 54 46.59 66.65 -1.90
C GLU A 54 46.81 67.90 -2.76
N TYR A 55 46.07 68.97 -2.48
CA TYR A 55 46.57 70.33 -2.17
C TYR A 55 45.39 71.20 -1.66
N PRO A 56 45.59 72.19 -0.77
CA PRO A 56 44.52 72.65 0.11
C PRO A 56 43.79 73.92 -0.37
N SER A 57 42.45 73.88 -0.36
CA SER A 57 41.60 75.06 -0.11
C SER A 57 40.14 74.66 0.20
N CYS A 58 39.57 75.24 1.26
CA CYS A 58 38.13 75.41 1.52
C CYS A 58 37.15 74.28 1.12
N ARG A 59 37.05 73.19 1.92
CA ARG A 59 35.92 72.23 1.75
C ARG A 59 35.48 71.38 2.95
N GLU A 60 35.56 71.91 4.18
CA GLU A 60 35.12 71.18 5.38
C GLU A 60 33.67 71.48 5.81
N SER A 61 33.05 72.53 5.26
CA SER A 61 31.68 72.95 5.64
C SER A 61 30.54 72.22 4.92
N THR A 62 30.80 71.44 3.87
CA THR A 62 29.75 70.77 3.08
C THR A 62 29.64 69.26 3.32
N ASN A 63 30.58 68.68 4.08
CA ASN A 63 30.55 67.24 4.39
C ASN A 63 29.58 66.94 5.54
N GLY A 64 29.51 67.83 6.55
CA GLY A 64 28.52 67.77 7.63
C GLY A 64 27.09 67.79 7.08
N ASP A 65 26.71 68.85 6.36
CA ASP A 65 25.39 68.95 5.71
C ASP A 65 25.04 67.71 4.86
N ALA A 66 26.00 67.19 4.10
CA ALA A 66 25.83 65.99 3.27
C ALA A 66 25.78 64.68 4.08
N GLU A 67 26.31 64.64 5.30
CA GLU A 67 26.11 63.55 6.26
C GLU A 67 24.78 63.70 6.99
N ASP A 68 24.40 64.88 7.47
CA ASP A 68 23.13 65.13 8.15
C ASP A 68 21.93 64.88 7.22
N ILE A 69 22.00 65.28 5.94
CA ILE A 69 20.97 64.95 4.95
C ILE A 69 20.87 63.42 4.73
N ARG A 70 22.01 62.70 4.73
CA ARG A 70 22.01 61.23 4.66
C ARG A 70 21.46 60.61 5.94
N THR A 71 21.81 61.12 7.11
CA THR A 71 21.38 60.64 8.43
C THR A 71 19.88 60.85 8.63
N ASN A 72 19.36 62.02 8.26
CA ASN A 72 17.93 62.31 8.25
C ASN A 72 17.18 61.45 7.23
N ARG A 73 17.78 61.18 6.04
CA ARG A 73 17.17 60.28 5.06
C ARG A 73 17.20 58.81 5.49
N ILE A 74 18.24 58.40 6.21
CA ILE A 74 18.32 57.09 6.86
C ILE A 74 17.21 56.99 7.92
N GLY A 75 17.08 57.96 8.82
CA GLY A 75 16.01 58.00 9.83
C GLY A 75 14.58 58.00 9.23
N GLN A 76 14.35 58.69 8.11
CA GLN A 76 13.09 58.59 7.36
C GLN A 76 12.85 57.18 6.80
N LEU A 77 13.89 56.53 6.24
CA LEU A 77 13.79 55.17 5.72
C LEU A 77 13.61 54.15 6.84
N GLU A 78 14.27 54.31 7.99
CA GLU A 78 14.08 53.51 9.19
C GLU A 78 12.66 53.66 9.75
N ALA A 79 12.11 54.88 9.79
CA ALA A 79 10.70 55.11 10.16
C ALA A 79 9.72 54.47 9.16
N GLN A 80 10.00 54.52 7.86
CA GLN A 80 9.20 53.85 6.83
C GLN A 80 9.30 52.31 6.93
N VAL A 81 10.49 51.77 7.21
CA VAL A 81 10.70 50.34 7.46
C VAL A 81 9.96 49.91 8.73
N LEU A 82 10.06 50.63 9.84
CA LEU A 82 9.30 50.36 11.07
C LEU A 82 7.78 50.43 10.84
N SER A 83 7.30 51.39 10.05
CA SER A 83 5.88 51.46 9.66
C SER A 83 5.45 50.24 8.84
N LEU A 84 6.30 49.78 7.91
CA LEU A 84 6.05 48.56 7.14
C LEU A 84 6.14 47.30 8.01
N GLU A 85 7.13 47.18 8.89
CA GLU A 85 7.27 46.07 9.83
C GLU A 85 6.06 45.96 10.76
N ASN A 86 5.52 47.09 11.24
CA ASN A 86 4.29 47.10 12.04
C ASN A 86 3.07 46.73 11.19
N PHE A 87 2.90 47.31 9.99
CA PHE A 87 1.82 46.92 9.08
C PHE A 87 1.85 45.41 8.76
N TRP A 88 3.03 44.87 8.45
CA TRP A 88 3.22 43.45 8.17
C TRP A 88 3.04 42.58 9.42
N ARG A 89 3.32 43.08 10.63
CA ARG A 89 3.05 42.40 11.91
C ARG A 89 1.55 42.32 12.22
N ASP A 90 0.83 43.41 11.96
CA ASP A 90 -0.61 43.52 12.20
C ASP A 90 -1.44 42.79 11.13
N HIS A 91 -0.87 42.57 9.93
CA HIS A 91 -1.51 41.85 8.81
C HIS A 91 -0.88 40.47 8.51
N SER A 92 0.09 39.99 9.31
CA SER A 92 0.53 38.60 9.23
C SER A 92 -0.33 37.74 10.14
N ASP A 93 -0.83 36.64 9.57
CA ASP A 93 -1.79 35.73 10.20
C ASP A 93 -1.09 34.81 11.23
N ASN A 94 -0.40 35.43 12.19
CA ASN A 94 0.48 34.76 13.14
C ASN A 94 -0.29 33.85 14.10
N GLU A 95 -1.54 34.18 14.40
CA GLU A 95 -2.46 33.34 15.16
C GLU A 95 -2.81 32.07 14.36
N GLY A 96 -3.27 32.22 13.10
CA GLY A 96 -3.52 31.07 12.20
C GLY A 96 -2.29 30.20 11.93
N ILE A 97 -1.10 30.80 11.81
CA ILE A 97 0.18 30.08 11.69
C ILE A 97 0.54 29.33 12.98
N THR A 98 0.20 29.88 14.15
CA THR A 98 0.43 29.24 15.45
C THR A 98 -0.56 28.10 15.68
N ASP A 99 -1.83 28.26 15.33
CA ASP A 99 -2.83 27.19 15.38
C ASP A 99 -2.50 26.05 14.41
N LEU A 100 -2.06 26.36 13.19
CA LEU A 100 -1.56 25.35 12.25
C LEU A 100 -0.32 24.62 12.80
N ARG A 101 0.59 25.31 13.50
CA ARG A 101 1.73 24.68 14.19
C ARG A 101 1.27 23.74 15.31
N ASN A 102 0.32 24.18 16.13
CA ASN A 102 -0.26 23.37 17.21
C ASN A 102 -0.96 22.12 16.64
N ILE A 103 -1.74 22.27 15.56
CA ILE A 103 -2.40 21.16 14.85
C ILE A 103 -1.39 20.19 14.22
N ILE A 104 -0.27 20.69 13.69
CA ILE A 104 0.83 19.86 13.17
C ILE A 104 1.49 19.10 14.31
N GLN A 105 1.83 19.75 15.43
CA GLN A 105 2.43 19.10 16.59
C GLN A 105 1.54 17.99 17.17
N MET A 106 0.26 18.30 17.44
CA MET A 106 -0.73 17.30 17.90
C MET A 106 -0.87 16.10 16.93
N LYS A 107 -0.62 16.31 15.63
CA LYS A 107 -0.61 15.23 14.63
C LYS A 107 0.71 14.45 14.63
N SER A 108 1.85 15.10 14.81
CA SER A 108 3.14 14.42 14.99
C SER A 108 3.14 13.52 16.21
N GLU A 109 2.72 14.04 17.37
CA GLU A 109 2.57 13.27 18.62
C GLU A 109 1.59 12.08 18.44
N LYS A 110 0.53 12.25 17.65
CA LYS A 110 -0.40 11.16 17.35
C LYS A 110 0.12 10.16 16.31
N ILE A 111 1.03 10.55 15.42
CA ILE A 111 1.74 9.66 14.49
C ILE A 111 2.75 8.81 15.27
N GLU A 112 3.58 9.42 16.11
CA GLU A 112 4.53 8.73 17.00
C GLU A 112 3.81 7.68 17.87
N SER A 113 2.71 8.08 18.53
CA SER A 113 1.84 7.17 19.27
C SER A 113 1.17 6.06 18.42
N LEU A 114 1.08 6.18 17.09
CA LEU A 114 0.60 5.11 16.23
C LEU A 114 1.74 4.20 15.76
N GLU A 115 2.91 4.78 15.47
CA GLU A 115 4.14 4.05 15.13
C GLU A 115 4.57 3.14 16.29
N ASP A 116 4.48 3.62 17.54
CA ASP A 116 4.66 2.80 18.75
C ASP A 116 3.70 1.59 18.76
N THR A 117 2.39 1.81 18.61
CA THR A 117 1.41 0.71 18.61
C THR A 117 1.59 -0.25 17.44
N ILE A 118 2.10 0.22 16.29
CA ILE A 118 2.43 -0.63 15.15
C ILE A 118 3.66 -1.49 15.48
N ALA A 119 4.67 -0.94 16.16
CA ALA A 119 5.82 -1.72 16.64
C ALA A 119 5.40 -2.78 17.67
N GLU A 120 4.51 -2.44 18.63
CA GLU A 120 3.93 -3.40 19.57
C GLU A 120 3.18 -4.54 18.85
N PHE A 121 2.35 -4.22 17.84
CA PHE A 121 1.67 -5.24 17.04
C PHE A 121 2.64 -6.07 16.18
N GLU A 122 3.68 -5.46 15.62
CA GLU A 122 4.70 -6.20 14.87
C GLU A 122 5.48 -7.17 15.77
N ASP A 123 5.86 -6.76 16.97
CA ASP A 123 6.59 -7.60 17.92
C ASP A 123 5.69 -8.71 18.47
N PHE A 124 4.43 -8.41 18.79
CA PHE A 124 3.42 -9.44 19.07
C PHE A 124 3.31 -10.46 17.92
N LEU A 125 3.32 -10.02 16.66
CA LEU A 125 3.31 -10.90 15.48
C LEU A 125 4.66 -11.60 15.21
N LYS A 126 5.77 -11.19 15.83
CA LYS A 126 7.07 -11.89 15.82
C LYS A 126 7.15 -12.96 16.91
N GLU A 127 6.60 -12.68 18.09
CA GLU A 127 6.54 -13.62 19.22
C GLU A 127 5.41 -14.65 19.11
N ASN A 128 4.33 -14.33 18.39
CA ASN A 128 3.21 -15.25 18.18
C ASN A 128 3.70 -16.59 17.55
N PRO A 129 3.49 -17.74 18.23
CA PRO A 129 4.08 -19.01 17.83
C PRO A 129 3.56 -19.47 16.46
N ASP A 130 2.25 -19.35 16.21
CA ASP A 130 1.62 -19.77 14.95
C ASP A 130 2.21 -19.03 13.74
N VAL A 131 2.46 -17.72 13.88
CA VAL A 131 3.03 -16.88 12.81
C VAL A 131 4.53 -17.16 12.61
N LYS A 132 5.22 -17.67 13.64
CA LYS A 132 6.59 -18.17 13.53
C LYS A 132 6.63 -19.56 12.90
N GLU A 133 5.79 -20.50 13.35
CA GLU A 133 5.67 -21.83 12.78
C GLU A 133 5.24 -21.80 11.31
N LEU A 134 4.35 -20.87 10.92
CA LEU A 134 3.98 -20.65 9.52
C LEU A 134 5.17 -20.14 8.68
N ARG A 135 6.03 -19.30 9.24
CA ARG A 135 7.29 -18.86 8.60
C ARG A 135 8.28 -20.03 8.45
N ASP A 136 8.42 -20.86 9.48
CA ASP A 136 9.28 -22.04 9.44
C ASP A 136 8.72 -23.14 8.50
N LEU A 137 7.39 -23.31 8.42
CA LEU A 137 6.73 -24.13 7.39
C LEU A 137 7.06 -23.60 6.00
N LYS A 138 6.90 -22.30 5.76
CA LYS A 138 7.19 -21.67 4.46
C LYS A 138 8.67 -21.83 4.07
N ALA A 139 9.59 -21.73 5.03
CA ALA A 139 11.00 -22.04 4.82
C ALA A 139 11.20 -23.50 4.40
N ARG A 140 10.60 -24.47 5.11
CA ARG A 140 10.65 -25.90 4.75
C ARG A 140 10.04 -26.19 3.38
N VAL A 141 8.90 -25.59 3.04
CA VAL A 141 8.25 -25.71 1.73
C VAL A 141 9.16 -25.18 0.62
N THR A 142 9.72 -23.97 0.74
CA THR A 142 10.62 -23.44 -0.32
C THR A 142 11.91 -24.24 -0.52
N VAL A 143 12.40 -24.95 0.52
CA VAL A 143 13.47 -25.96 0.39
C VAL A 143 12.97 -27.23 -0.31
N GLY A 144 11.77 -27.70 0.02
CA GLY A 144 11.07 -28.77 -0.69
C GLY A 144 10.88 -28.47 -2.18
N ASP A 145 10.33 -27.31 -2.53
CA ASP A 145 10.14 -26.84 -3.90
C ASP A 145 11.45 -26.76 -4.68
N ARG A 146 12.57 -26.42 -4.00
CA ARG A 146 13.90 -26.45 -4.61
C ARG A 146 14.32 -27.89 -4.92
N ARG A 147 14.12 -28.81 -3.98
CA ARG A 147 14.48 -30.21 -4.14
C ARG A 147 13.61 -30.94 -5.17
N ILE A 148 12.32 -30.62 -5.25
CA ILE A 148 11.41 -31.11 -6.29
C ILE A 148 11.92 -30.65 -7.65
N ARG A 149 12.20 -29.35 -7.83
CA ARG A 149 12.76 -28.83 -9.08
C ARG A 149 14.11 -29.42 -9.46
N GLU A 150 14.98 -29.76 -8.50
CA GLU A 150 16.22 -30.51 -8.74
C GLU A 150 15.96 -31.93 -9.26
N LEU A 151 14.96 -32.63 -8.71
CA LEU A 151 14.59 -33.99 -9.11
C LEU A 151 13.88 -34.00 -10.47
N GLU A 152 12.97 -33.06 -10.74
CA GLU A 152 12.35 -32.84 -12.05
C GLU A 152 13.43 -32.59 -13.12
N ASN A 153 14.39 -31.70 -12.82
CA ASN A 153 15.57 -31.43 -13.65
C ASN A 153 16.50 -32.63 -13.85
N TRP A 154 16.47 -33.63 -12.96
CA TRP A 154 17.25 -34.85 -13.08
C TRP A 154 16.52 -35.90 -13.93
N ILE A 155 15.19 -36.02 -13.74
CA ILE A 155 14.31 -36.88 -14.55
C ILE A 155 14.30 -36.40 -16.01
N GLU A 156 14.19 -35.09 -16.26
CA GLU A 156 14.21 -34.51 -17.60
C GLU A 156 15.55 -34.69 -18.32
N ARG A 157 16.67 -34.80 -17.58
CA ARG A 157 17.99 -35.11 -18.15
C ARG A 157 18.21 -36.62 -18.36
N ASN A 158 17.60 -37.48 -17.54
CA ASN A 158 17.61 -38.94 -17.72
C ASN A 158 16.48 -39.42 -18.65
N THR A 159 16.39 -38.81 -19.84
CA THR A 159 15.40 -39.16 -20.87
C THR A 159 15.64 -40.50 -21.60
N ASP A 160 16.42 -41.41 -21.02
CA ASP A 160 16.54 -42.82 -21.47
C ASP A 160 15.17 -43.53 -21.49
N VAL A 161 14.24 -43.07 -20.63
CA VAL A 161 12.82 -43.50 -20.63
C VAL A 161 12.12 -43.28 -21.99
N ARG A 162 12.64 -42.41 -22.87
CA ARG A 162 12.13 -42.31 -24.26
C ARG A 162 12.53 -43.53 -25.10
N ILE A 163 13.75 -44.06 -24.93
CA ILE A 163 14.25 -45.23 -25.66
C ILE A 163 13.51 -46.47 -25.18
N GLU A 164 13.32 -46.62 -23.87
CA GLU A 164 12.54 -47.72 -23.29
C GLU A 164 11.08 -47.68 -23.80
N LYS A 165 10.46 -46.49 -23.86
CA LYS A 165 9.10 -46.34 -24.41
C LYS A 165 9.00 -46.68 -25.90
N THR A 166 9.98 -46.30 -26.73
CA THR A 166 10.00 -46.77 -28.13
C THR A 166 10.17 -48.28 -28.22
N ARG A 167 11.00 -48.87 -27.34
CA ARG A 167 11.22 -50.32 -27.34
C ARG A 167 9.99 -51.11 -26.87
N ILE A 168 9.23 -50.59 -25.92
CA ILE A 168 7.94 -51.16 -25.49
C ILE A 168 6.96 -51.16 -26.66
N ILE A 169 6.81 -50.05 -27.40
CA ILE A 169 5.91 -49.96 -28.57
C ILE A 169 6.31 -50.98 -29.66
N GLU A 170 7.61 -51.11 -29.97
CA GLU A 170 8.10 -52.13 -30.92
C GLU A 170 7.75 -53.57 -30.47
N LEU A 171 7.80 -53.85 -29.17
CA LEU A 171 7.46 -55.16 -28.61
C LEU A 171 5.94 -55.41 -28.66
N GLU A 172 5.12 -54.40 -28.33
CA GLU A 172 3.66 -54.45 -28.42
C GLU A 172 3.19 -54.70 -29.86
N GLU A 173 3.76 -53.98 -30.85
CA GLU A 173 3.48 -54.19 -32.28
C GLU A 173 3.81 -55.63 -32.70
N MET A 174 5.00 -56.16 -32.34
CA MET A 174 5.34 -57.56 -32.62
C MET A 174 4.39 -58.58 -31.95
N VAL A 175 3.94 -58.33 -30.72
CA VAL A 175 2.97 -59.22 -30.04
C VAL A 175 1.63 -59.22 -30.78
N THR A 176 1.13 -58.04 -31.22
CA THR A 176 -0.12 -57.98 -31.97
C THR A 176 -0.05 -58.77 -33.28
N HIS A 177 1.06 -58.69 -34.02
CA HIS A 177 1.26 -59.49 -35.23
C HIS A 177 1.38 -61.00 -34.95
N LEU A 178 1.97 -61.41 -33.82
CA LEU A 178 2.00 -62.82 -33.41
C LEU A 178 0.60 -63.32 -33.05
N GLU A 179 -0.23 -62.51 -32.39
CA GLU A 179 -1.63 -62.85 -32.14
C GLU A 179 -2.43 -62.97 -33.45
N GLU A 180 -2.27 -62.05 -34.40
CA GLU A 180 -2.90 -62.14 -35.72
C GLU A 180 -2.45 -63.39 -36.48
N TYR A 181 -1.17 -63.77 -36.37
CA TYR A 181 -0.65 -65.00 -36.95
C TYR A 181 -1.32 -66.25 -36.35
N VAL A 182 -1.41 -66.34 -35.03
CA VAL A 182 -2.09 -67.45 -34.32
C VAL A 182 -3.58 -67.53 -34.68
N LYS A 183 -4.29 -66.40 -34.68
CA LYS A 183 -5.71 -66.29 -35.04
C LYS A 183 -5.97 -66.69 -36.51
N SER A 184 -5.10 -66.29 -37.44
CA SER A 184 -5.26 -66.58 -38.87
C SER A 184 -4.89 -68.01 -39.28
N HIS A 185 -3.97 -68.66 -38.56
CA HIS A 185 -3.46 -70.00 -38.92
C HIS A 185 -4.23 -71.16 -38.27
N ASN A 186 -5.42 -70.91 -37.69
CA ASN A 186 -6.27 -71.93 -37.06
C ASN A 186 -5.53 -72.80 -36.02
N VAL A 187 -4.55 -72.24 -35.32
CA VAL A 187 -3.66 -72.98 -34.42
C VAL A 187 -4.45 -73.68 -33.31
N ASP A 188 -5.51 -73.04 -32.78
CA ASP A 188 -6.34 -73.61 -31.72
C ASP A 188 -7.27 -74.73 -32.23
N ALA A 189 -7.69 -74.69 -33.50
CA ALA A 189 -8.38 -75.82 -34.13
C ALA A 189 -7.43 -77.02 -34.35
N LEU A 190 -6.14 -76.77 -34.61
CA LEU A 190 -5.13 -77.82 -34.68
C LEU A 190 -4.80 -78.40 -33.29
N LYS A 191 -4.77 -77.57 -32.22
CA LYS A 191 -4.69 -78.05 -30.83
C LYS A 191 -5.87 -78.95 -30.47
N GLN A 192 -7.10 -78.50 -30.74
CA GLN A 192 -8.31 -79.30 -30.49
C GLN A 192 -8.24 -80.63 -31.25
N GLN A 193 -7.86 -80.61 -32.54
CA GLN A 193 -7.68 -81.85 -33.30
C GLN A 193 -6.53 -82.75 -32.82
N LEU A 194 -5.58 -82.27 -32.01
CA LEU A 194 -4.59 -83.12 -31.34
C LEU A 194 -5.20 -83.74 -30.07
N GLN A 195 -5.84 -82.92 -29.24
CA GLN A 195 -6.53 -83.37 -28.03
C GLN A 195 -7.63 -84.41 -28.33
N ASP A 196 -8.44 -84.19 -29.37
CA ASP A 196 -9.45 -85.15 -29.87
C ASP A 196 -8.82 -86.50 -30.28
N ARG A 197 -7.54 -86.51 -30.71
CA ARG A 197 -6.80 -87.74 -31.06
C ARG A 197 -6.17 -88.39 -29.83
N GLU A 198 -5.72 -87.62 -28.86
CA GLU A 198 -5.18 -88.11 -27.57
C GLU A 198 -6.30 -88.81 -26.77
N GLU A 199 -7.47 -88.18 -26.63
CA GLU A 199 -8.66 -88.80 -26.01
C GLU A 199 -9.09 -90.09 -26.75
N ARG A 200 -8.95 -90.12 -28.08
CA ARG A 200 -9.22 -91.31 -28.91
C ARG A 200 -8.21 -92.43 -28.65
N ILE A 201 -6.93 -92.10 -28.44
CA ILE A 201 -5.88 -93.06 -28.09
C ILE A 201 -6.19 -93.66 -26.71
N ASP A 202 -6.52 -92.85 -25.71
CA ASP A 202 -6.87 -93.34 -24.37
C ASP A 202 -8.12 -94.24 -24.35
N GLN A 203 -9.09 -93.98 -25.22
CA GLN A 203 -10.25 -94.86 -25.41
C GLN A 203 -9.87 -96.20 -26.05
N LEU A 204 -8.93 -96.21 -27.00
CA LEU A 204 -8.43 -97.43 -27.63
C LEU A 204 -7.55 -98.25 -26.68
N SER A 205 -6.64 -97.61 -25.92
CA SER A 205 -5.79 -98.25 -24.91
C SER A 205 -6.63 -98.99 -23.86
N ARG A 206 -7.62 -98.32 -23.26
CA ARG A 206 -8.57 -98.94 -22.31
C ARG A 206 -9.37 -100.11 -22.92
N LYS A 207 -9.63 -100.07 -24.23
CA LYS A 207 -10.33 -101.14 -24.93
C LYS A 207 -9.43 -102.34 -25.22
N ILE A 208 -8.16 -102.13 -25.56
CA ILE A 208 -7.14 -103.18 -25.67
C ILE A 208 -7.01 -103.90 -24.33
N GLU A 209 -6.80 -103.14 -23.25
CA GLU A 209 -6.68 -103.66 -21.88
C GLU A 209 -7.90 -104.50 -21.43
N SER A 210 -9.11 -104.16 -21.93
CA SER A 210 -10.33 -104.95 -21.68
C SER A 210 -10.36 -106.26 -22.46
N LEU A 211 -9.87 -106.27 -23.71
CA LEU A 211 -9.84 -107.46 -24.57
C LEU A 211 -8.74 -108.44 -24.15
N GLU A 212 -7.62 -107.94 -23.62
CA GLU A 212 -6.56 -108.75 -23.01
C GLU A 212 -7.08 -109.51 -21.77
N LYS A 213 -7.86 -108.85 -20.92
CA LYS A 213 -8.53 -109.48 -19.76
C LYS A 213 -9.58 -110.51 -20.17
N ASP A 214 -10.28 -110.30 -21.29
CA ASP A 214 -11.23 -111.28 -21.85
C ASP A 214 -10.53 -112.48 -22.53
N LEU A 215 -9.34 -112.29 -23.11
CA LEU A 215 -8.50 -113.38 -23.63
C LEU A 215 -7.96 -114.25 -22.50
N LEU A 216 -7.40 -113.63 -21.44
CA LEU A 216 -6.93 -114.32 -20.23
C LEU A 216 -8.06 -115.14 -19.55
N ARG A 217 -9.31 -114.67 -19.61
CA ARG A 217 -10.49 -115.44 -19.16
C ARG A 217 -10.87 -116.62 -20.05
N ARG A 218 -10.46 -116.63 -21.33
CA ARG A 218 -10.90 -117.60 -22.34
C ARG A 218 -9.88 -118.71 -22.63
N GLU A 219 -8.62 -118.52 -22.22
CA GLU A 219 -7.53 -119.48 -22.45
C GLU A 219 -7.43 -120.58 -21.37
N SER A 220 -8.29 -120.55 -20.36
CA SER A 220 -8.38 -121.57 -19.31
C SER A 220 -9.32 -122.72 -19.69
N LEU A 221 -8.79 -123.97 -19.71
CA LEU A 221 -9.47 -125.28 -19.85
C LEU A 221 -9.65 -125.91 -21.27
N GLN A 222 -8.52 -126.42 -21.81
CA GLN A 222 -8.28 -127.82 -22.28
C GLN A 222 -9.12 -128.51 -23.39
N ILE A 223 -8.40 -129.32 -24.20
CA ILE A 223 -8.83 -130.28 -25.25
C ILE A 223 -7.75 -131.40 -25.30
N PRO A 224 -7.99 -132.69 -25.64
CA PRO A 224 -9.22 -133.47 -25.93
C PRO A 224 -9.48 -134.53 -24.80
N ASP A 225 -9.92 -135.80 -24.90
CA ASP A 225 -10.23 -136.74 -26.01
C ASP A 225 -11.12 -137.96 -25.61
N ASN A 226 -11.61 -138.70 -26.61
CA ASN A 226 -11.98 -140.12 -26.72
C ASN A 226 -12.85 -140.89 -25.66
N ARG A 227 -14.09 -141.22 -26.08
CA ARG A 227 -14.69 -142.58 -26.31
C ARG A 227 -14.75 -143.67 -25.20
N GLU A 228 -15.69 -144.64 -25.17
CA GLU A 228 -17.04 -144.86 -25.77
C GLU A 228 -17.70 -146.10 -25.09
N SER A 229 -19.02 -146.09 -24.82
CA SER A 229 -19.93 -147.28 -24.70
C SER A 229 -19.69 -148.38 -23.61
N PHE A 230 -20.46 -149.49 -23.53
CA PHE A 230 -21.88 -149.64 -23.09
C PHE A 230 -22.20 -151.14 -22.73
N ILE A 231 -23.18 -151.42 -21.84
CA ILE A 231 -23.97 -152.68 -21.64
C ILE A 231 -23.41 -153.94 -20.85
N GLU A 232 -24.28 -154.41 -19.93
CA GLU A 232 -24.66 -155.73 -19.32
C GLU A 232 -23.72 -156.94 -19.00
N ASN A 233 -23.93 -157.51 -17.80
CA ASN A 233 -24.34 -158.90 -17.41
C ASN A 233 -24.15 -160.10 -18.39
N ASP A 234 -23.93 -161.36 -17.97
CA ASP A 234 -23.88 -162.04 -16.65
C ASP A 234 -23.04 -163.35 -16.74
N ASP A 235 -22.34 -163.77 -15.66
CA ASP A 235 -21.90 -165.16 -15.38
C ASP A 235 -21.18 -165.28 -14.00
N ILE A 236 -21.86 -165.78 -12.96
CA ILE A 236 -21.39 -165.72 -11.55
C ILE A 236 -20.58 -166.97 -11.13
N GLN A 237 -19.37 -167.15 -11.66
CA GLN A 237 -18.37 -168.03 -11.01
C GLN A 237 -16.90 -167.66 -11.27
N ARG A 238 -16.58 -166.98 -12.38
CA ARG A 238 -15.21 -166.51 -12.72
C ARG A 238 -14.87 -165.14 -12.10
N THR A 239 -15.91 -164.41 -11.71
CA THR A 239 -15.90 -162.98 -11.37
C THR A 239 -15.19 -162.61 -10.06
N LEU A 240 -14.73 -163.56 -9.25
CA LEU A 240 -13.98 -163.26 -8.02
C LEU A 240 -12.51 -162.89 -8.31
N GLY A 241 -11.78 -163.70 -9.08
CA GLY A 241 -10.35 -163.41 -9.37
C GLY A 241 -10.14 -162.16 -10.22
N GLU A 242 -11.05 -161.91 -11.17
CA GLU A 242 -11.05 -160.68 -11.97
C GLU A 242 -11.43 -159.45 -11.13
N LYS A 243 -12.34 -159.59 -10.15
CA LYS A 243 -12.60 -158.52 -9.17
C LYS A 243 -11.43 -158.31 -8.23
N GLU A 244 -10.69 -159.34 -7.85
CA GLU A 244 -9.53 -159.20 -6.97
C GLU A 244 -8.34 -158.51 -7.68
N MET A 245 -8.16 -158.75 -8.98
CA MET A 245 -7.20 -157.96 -9.78
C MET A 245 -7.67 -156.51 -9.96
N LYS A 246 -8.95 -156.30 -10.30
CA LYS A 246 -9.54 -154.95 -10.38
C LYS A 246 -9.55 -154.21 -9.04
N ILE A 247 -9.62 -154.91 -7.90
CA ILE A 247 -9.47 -154.31 -6.58
C ILE A 247 -8.05 -153.75 -6.42
N LYS A 248 -7.01 -154.48 -6.84
CA LYS A 248 -5.62 -153.98 -6.80
C LYS A 248 -5.37 -152.83 -7.77
N GLU A 249 -6.00 -152.85 -8.94
CA GLU A 249 -6.00 -151.72 -9.89
C GLU A 249 -6.73 -150.50 -9.32
N MET A 250 -7.88 -150.71 -8.65
CA MET A 250 -8.60 -149.64 -7.94
C MET A 250 -7.83 -149.14 -6.71
N GLU A 251 -7.14 -150.00 -5.95
CA GLU A 251 -6.29 -149.61 -4.82
C GLU A 251 -5.11 -148.76 -5.29
N HIS A 252 -4.48 -149.10 -6.42
CA HIS A 252 -3.45 -148.26 -7.04
C HIS A 252 -4.04 -146.94 -7.57
N ALA A 253 -5.19 -146.97 -8.23
CA ALA A 253 -5.84 -145.77 -8.75
C ALA A 253 -6.34 -144.85 -7.62
N ILE A 254 -6.82 -145.40 -6.50
CA ILE A 254 -7.17 -144.68 -5.28
C ILE A 254 -5.91 -144.07 -4.67
N SER A 255 -4.83 -144.85 -4.51
CA SER A 255 -3.55 -144.32 -4.03
C SER A 255 -3.00 -143.19 -4.91
N GLU A 256 -3.05 -143.30 -6.24
CA GLU A 256 -2.66 -142.20 -7.14
C GLU A 256 -3.58 -140.98 -6.97
N LYS A 257 -4.90 -141.18 -6.83
CA LYS A 257 -5.87 -140.11 -6.59
C LYS A 257 -5.65 -139.45 -5.25
N ASP A 258 -5.39 -140.19 -4.18
CA ASP A 258 -5.14 -139.71 -2.82
C ASP A 258 -3.82 -138.93 -2.75
N ASN A 259 -2.74 -139.40 -3.40
CA ASN A 259 -1.49 -138.64 -3.52
C ASN A 259 -1.70 -137.31 -4.27
N ARG A 260 -2.56 -137.30 -5.30
CA ARG A 260 -2.95 -136.06 -6.01
C ARG A 260 -3.89 -135.18 -5.19
N LEU A 261 -4.72 -135.77 -4.33
CA LEU A 261 -5.63 -135.06 -3.43
C LEU A 261 -4.81 -134.35 -2.34
N GLN A 262 -3.84 -135.04 -1.73
CA GLN A 262 -2.86 -134.45 -0.80
C GLN A 262 -2.03 -133.34 -1.45
N ALA A 263 -1.64 -133.47 -2.72
CA ALA A 263 -0.97 -132.40 -3.45
C ALA A 263 -1.89 -131.16 -3.60
N CYS A 264 -3.16 -131.34 -3.98
CA CYS A 264 -4.13 -130.26 -4.02
C CYS A 264 -4.45 -129.67 -2.64
N GLU A 265 -4.50 -130.48 -1.58
CA GLU A 265 -4.69 -130.02 -0.20
C GLU A 265 -3.50 -129.16 0.25
N GLN A 266 -2.28 -129.56 -0.06
CA GLN A 266 -1.06 -128.79 0.22
C GLN A 266 -1.03 -127.47 -0.57
N GLU A 267 -1.40 -127.47 -1.85
CA GLU A 267 -1.57 -126.24 -2.63
C GLU A 267 -2.66 -125.32 -2.05
N VAL A 268 -3.79 -125.88 -1.60
CA VAL A 268 -4.88 -125.12 -0.97
C VAL A 268 -4.44 -124.51 0.36
N ILE A 269 -3.67 -125.23 1.19
CA ILE A 269 -3.07 -124.70 2.42
C ILE A 269 -2.10 -123.56 2.09
N GLU A 270 -1.21 -123.74 1.12
CA GLU A 270 -0.31 -122.68 0.67
C GLU A 270 -1.06 -121.43 0.16
N TRP A 271 -2.17 -121.60 -0.56
CA TRP A 271 -2.99 -120.47 -1.00
C TRP A 271 -3.76 -119.82 0.15
N GLN A 272 -4.20 -120.58 1.16
CA GLN A 272 -4.78 -120.04 2.39
C GLN A 272 -3.76 -119.23 3.18
N ASP A 273 -2.52 -119.71 3.34
CA ASP A 273 -1.43 -118.97 3.99
C ASP A 273 -1.05 -117.69 3.21
N LYS A 274 -0.97 -117.76 1.88
CA LYS A 274 -0.73 -116.59 1.01
C LYS A 274 -1.85 -115.56 1.17
N VAL A 275 -3.12 -115.98 1.19
CA VAL A 275 -4.29 -115.11 1.42
C VAL A 275 -4.28 -114.53 2.84
N ALA A 276 -3.95 -115.32 3.86
CA ALA A 276 -3.86 -114.86 5.24
C ALA A 276 -2.77 -113.78 5.39
N LYS A 277 -1.58 -114.00 4.81
CA LYS A 277 -0.48 -113.02 4.81
C LYS A 277 -0.85 -111.73 4.09
N MET A 278 -1.42 -111.81 2.89
CA MET A 278 -1.92 -110.64 2.16
C MET A 278 -3.04 -109.90 2.93
N THR A 279 -3.87 -110.63 3.68
CA THR A 279 -4.92 -110.06 4.53
C THR A 279 -4.33 -109.29 5.71
N GLU A 280 -3.24 -109.78 6.32
CA GLU A 280 -2.55 -109.09 7.41
C GLU A 280 -1.78 -107.87 6.91
N GLU A 281 -1.10 -107.97 5.76
CA GLU A 281 -0.46 -106.82 5.09
C GLU A 281 -1.47 -105.73 4.73
N MET A 282 -2.68 -106.11 4.28
CA MET A 282 -3.80 -105.19 4.09
C MET A 282 -4.43 -104.65 5.39
N LYS A 283 -4.13 -105.21 6.56
CA LYS A 283 -4.48 -104.58 7.85
C LYS A 283 -3.41 -103.56 8.24
N SER A 284 -2.12 -103.92 8.14
CA SER A 284 -0.98 -103.05 8.45
C SER A 284 -1.09 -101.72 7.69
N MET A 285 -1.15 -101.77 6.35
CA MET A 285 -1.26 -100.54 5.55
C MET A 285 -2.56 -99.76 5.81
N ARG A 286 -3.62 -100.38 6.35
CA ARG A 286 -4.86 -99.69 6.74
C ARG A 286 -4.75 -99.05 8.13
N GLU A 287 -3.88 -99.55 9.01
CA GLU A 287 -3.57 -98.89 10.28
C GLU A 287 -2.59 -97.73 10.04
N GLU A 288 -1.53 -97.96 9.26
CA GLU A 288 -0.59 -96.91 8.82
C GLU A 288 -1.34 -95.74 8.16
N LEU A 289 -2.28 -96.01 7.24
CA LEU A 289 -3.14 -94.96 6.66
C LEU A 289 -4.00 -94.23 7.69
N ARG A 290 -4.50 -94.91 8.74
CA ARG A 290 -5.26 -94.26 9.83
C ARG A 290 -4.36 -93.39 10.71
N GLU A 291 -3.11 -93.80 10.94
CA GLU A 291 -2.13 -93.02 11.68
C GLU A 291 -1.76 -91.75 10.90
N TYR A 292 -1.48 -91.82 9.59
CA TYR A 292 -1.30 -90.63 8.75
C TYR A 292 -2.55 -89.72 8.66
N GLU A 293 -3.76 -90.30 8.61
CA GLU A 293 -5.02 -89.52 8.66
C GLU A 293 -5.26 -88.83 10.02
N ALA A 294 -4.73 -89.39 11.11
CA ALA A 294 -4.89 -88.85 12.46
C ALA A 294 -3.79 -87.85 12.85
N GLU A 295 -2.53 -88.13 12.53
CA GLU A 295 -1.39 -87.28 12.88
C GLU A 295 -1.28 -86.09 11.92
N ASP A 296 -0.89 -86.29 10.65
CA ASP A 296 -0.68 -85.18 9.71
C ASP A 296 -1.99 -84.43 9.41
N ILE A 297 -3.02 -85.15 8.94
CA ILE A 297 -4.27 -84.52 8.49
C ILE A 297 -5.10 -84.02 9.70
N GLY A 298 -5.01 -84.67 10.86
CA GLY A 298 -5.67 -84.21 12.08
C GLY A 298 -5.05 -82.95 12.67
N VAL A 299 -3.72 -82.92 12.82
CA VAL A 299 -3.00 -81.74 13.35
C VAL A 299 -3.14 -80.55 12.41
N LEU A 300 -3.03 -80.73 11.09
CA LEU A 300 -3.20 -79.64 10.13
C LEU A 300 -4.61 -79.03 10.16
N LYS A 301 -5.67 -79.84 10.36
CA LYS A 301 -7.04 -79.33 10.51
C LYS A 301 -7.20 -78.48 11.77
N GLU A 302 -6.64 -78.91 12.89
CA GLU A 302 -6.70 -78.14 14.14
C GLU A 302 -5.82 -76.87 14.08
N GLU A 303 -4.67 -76.93 13.42
CA GLU A 303 -3.81 -75.75 13.22
C GLU A 303 -4.47 -74.71 12.30
N ILE A 304 -5.18 -75.15 11.26
CA ILE A 304 -6.05 -74.27 10.44
C ILE A 304 -7.15 -73.67 11.31
N ARG A 305 -7.90 -74.48 12.08
CA ARG A 305 -8.97 -74.01 12.96
C ARG A 305 -8.50 -72.96 13.98
N VAL A 306 -7.29 -73.11 14.52
CA VAL A 306 -6.68 -72.15 15.46
C VAL A 306 -6.22 -70.87 14.73
N ARG A 307 -5.78 -70.94 13.47
CA ARG A 307 -5.49 -69.76 12.65
C ARG A 307 -6.76 -69.01 12.28
N ASP A 308 -7.81 -69.69 11.85
CA ASP A 308 -9.10 -69.09 11.48
C ASP A 308 -9.72 -68.33 12.67
N GLU A 309 -9.73 -68.96 13.85
CA GLU A 309 -10.11 -68.32 15.12
C GLU A 309 -9.27 -67.07 15.42
N ARG A 310 -7.95 -67.11 15.17
CA ARG A 310 -7.09 -65.93 15.40
C ARG A 310 -7.26 -64.84 14.33
N VAL A 311 -7.65 -65.19 13.11
CA VAL A 311 -8.03 -64.23 12.06
C VAL A 311 -9.31 -63.52 12.46
N GLN A 312 -10.36 -64.25 12.86
CA GLN A 312 -11.63 -63.65 13.31
C GLN A 312 -11.42 -62.66 14.47
N GLN A 313 -10.58 -63.00 15.45
CA GLN A 313 -10.24 -62.09 16.55
C GLN A 313 -9.51 -60.82 16.11
N LEU A 314 -8.69 -60.89 15.05
CA LEU A 314 -7.99 -59.73 14.48
C LEU A 314 -8.94 -58.88 13.62
N GLU A 315 -9.87 -59.51 12.91
CA GLU A 315 -10.93 -58.82 12.18
C GLU A 315 -11.81 -58.05 13.18
N ASP A 316 -12.34 -58.70 14.23
CA ASP A 316 -13.13 -58.06 15.30
C ASP A 316 -12.38 -56.89 15.98
N GLU A 317 -11.06 -57.01 16.17
CA GLU A 317 -10.20 -55.97 16.75
C GLU A 317 -10.01 -54.79 15.79
N ILE A 318 -9.78 -55.04 14.50
CA ILE A 318 -9.71 -54.01 13.44
C ILE A 318 -11.04 -53.27 13.34
N ASP A 319 -12.15 -54.02 13.24
CA ASP A 319 -13.51 -53.51 13.13
C ASP A 319 -13.86 -52.58 14.32
N SER A 320 -13.38 -52.94 15.52
CA SER A 320 -13.55 -52.12 16.73
C SER A 320 -12.63 -50.91 16.78
N LEU A 321 -11.44 -50.96 16.18
CA LEU A 321 -10.55 -49.82 16.07
C LEU A 321 -11.05 -48.83 15.00
N GLU A 322 -11.48 -49.31 13.84
CA GLU A 322 -12.03 -48.46 12.77
C GLU A 322 -13.26 -47.67 13.25
N ARG A 323 -14.22 -48.33 13.92
CA ARG A 323 -15.33 -47.65 14.59
C ARG A 323 -14.85 -46.62 15.61
N ALA A 324 -13.93 -46.99 16.48
CA ALA A 324 -13.41 -46.11 17.53
C ALA A 324 -12.51 -44.96 17.03
N PHE A 325 -12.02 -45.01 15.79
CA PHE A 325 -11.32 -43.91 15.12
C PHE A 325 -12.29 -42.98 14.37
N GLY A 326 -13.21 -43.54 13.57
CA GLY A 326 -14.21 -42.75 12.83
C GLY A 326 -15.09 -41.90 13.74
N GLU A 327 -15.58 -42.48 14.85
CA GLU A 327 -16.41 -41.77 15.84
C GLU A 327 -15.68 -40.57 16.50
N ARG A 328 -14.34 -40.57 16.56
CA ARG A 328 -13.54 -39.50 17.20
C ARG A 328 -13.03 -38.44 16.25
N ILE A 329 -12.76 -38.81 15.00
CA ILE A 329 -12.10 -37.92 14.04
C ILE A 329 -13.12 -37.07 13.28
N ASP A 330 -14.30 -37.63 12.96
CA ASP A 330 -15.19 -37.03 11.96
C ASP A 330 -16.33 -36.15 12.53
N LEU A 331 -16.64 -36.18 13.83
CA LEU A 331 -17.69 -35.31 14.40
C LEU A 331 -17.14 -34.07 15.11
N GLU A 332 -16.41 -34.20 16.22
CA GLU A 332 -16.05 -33.05 17.07
C GLU A 332 -15.22 -31.99 16.30
N GLN A 333 -14.24 -32.42 15.50
CA GLN A 333 -13.40 -31.52 14.71
C GLN A 333 -14.17 -30.84 13.57
N ILE A 334 -15.12 -31.55 12.94
CA ILE A 334 -15.95 -30.98 11.87
C ILE A 334 -16.99 -30.01 12.45
N GLU A 335 -17.58 -30.31 13.61
CA GLU A 335 -18.50 -29.40 14.29
C GLU A 335 -17.82 -28.11 14.79
N GLU A 336 -16.60 -28.21 15.35
CA GLU A 336 -15.79 -27.04 15.71
C GLU A 336 -15.44 -26.19 14.46
N LEU A 337 -14.95 -26.81 13.39
CA LEU A 337 -14.64 -26.10 12.14
C LEU A 337 -15.88 -25.45 11.51
N LEU A 338 -17.05 -26.12 11.53
CA LEU A 338 -18.32 -25.54 11.09
C LEU A 338 -18.78 -24.38 11.99
N GLY A 339 -18.50 -24.44 13.29
CA GLY A 339 -18.72 -23.33 14.23
C GLY A 339 -17.86 -22.11 13.88
N VAL A 340 -16.55 -22.33 13.66
CA VAL A 340 -15.62 -21.27 13.23
C VAL A 340 -16.01 -20.70 11.86
N ILE A 341 -16.39 -21.53 10.89
CA ILE A 341 -16.84 -21.06 9.57
C ILE A 341 -18.07 -20.15 9.70
N LYS A 342 -19.11 -20.56 10.43
CA LYS A 342 -20.30 -19.73 10.67
C LYS A 342 -19.94 -18.40 11.35
N GLU A 343 -19.06 -18.43 12.34
CA GLU A 343 -18.63 -17.20 13.05
C GLU A 343 -17.84 -16.25 12.13
N LYS A 344 -17.08 -16.79 11.16
CA LYS A 344 -16.40 -16.02 10.11
C LYS A 344 -17.38 -15.47 9.07
N GLU A 345 -18.32 -16.28 8.59
CA GLU A 345 -19.40 -15.85 7.68
C GLU A 345 -20.22 -14.72 8.30
N GLU A 346 -20.59 -14.81 9.58
CA GLU A 346 -21.28 -13.71 10.27
C GLU A 346 -20.41 -12.45 10.38
N LYS A 347 -19.10 -12.59 10.65
CA LYS A 347 -18.16 -11.45 10.71
C LYS A 347 -18.03 -10.79 9.33
N GLU A 348 -17.96 -11.56 8.26
CA GLU A 348 -17.95 -11.06 6.88
C GLU A 348 -19.26 -10.34 6.53
N ASN A 349 -20.41 -10.94 6.83
CA ASN A 349 -21.73 -10.32 6.62
C ASN A 349 -21.88 -9.00 7.42
N ARG A 350 -21.35 -8.91 8.65
CA ARG A 350 -21.33 -7.66 9.42
C ARG A 350 -20.45 -6.60 8.73
N LEU A 351 -19.22 -6.97 8.34
CA LEU A 351 -18.28 -6.07 7.67
C LEU A 351 -18.77 -5.59 6.29
N GLU A 352 -19.49 -6.42 5.52
CA GLU A 352 -20.09 -5.98 4.26
C GLU A 352 -21.19 -4.94 4.49
N ASN A 353 -22.06 -5.16 5.48
CA ASN A 353 -23.10 -4.20 5.83
C ASN A 353 -22.50 -2.86 6.34
N ASP A 354 -21.48 -2.90 7.18
CA ASP A 354 -20.78 -1.69 7.63
C ASP A 354 -20.07 -0.97 6.47
N LEU A 355 -19.44 -1.70 5.55
CA LEU A 355 -18.84 -1.15 4.34
C LEU A 355 -19.90 -0.50 3.41
N LYS A 356 -21.09 -1.10 3.30
CA LYS A 356 -22.22 -0.57 2.54
C LYS A 356 -22.78 0.70 3.17
N ASN A 357 -22.97 0.73 4.49
CA ASN A 357 -23.38 1.90 5.25
C ASN A 357 -22.34 3.04 5.14
N ALA A 358 -21.05 2.71 5.24
CA ALA A 358 -19.95 3.66 5.07
C ALA A 358 -19.90 4.26 3.65
N LYS A 359 -20.14 3.45 2.61
CA LYS A 359 -20.26 3.91 1.21
C LYS A 359 -21.42 4.90 1.05
N GLN A 360 -22.63 4.54 1.51
CA GLN A 360 -23.80 5.42 1.44
C GLN A 360 -23.52 6.77 2.13
N ARG A 361 -23.03 6.74 3.38
CA ARG A 361 -22.67 7.97 4.12
C ARG A 361 -21.59 8.79 3.42
N ASN A 362 -20.64 8.14 2.75
CA ASN A 362 -19.60 8.83 1.99
C ASN A 362 -20.17 9.53 0.74
N ASP A 363 -21.17 8.94 0.08
CA ASP A 363 -21.86 9.55 -1.06
C ASP A 363 -22.82 10.68 -0.65
N GLU A 364 -23.54 10.52 0.47
CA GLU A 364 -24.32 11.61 1.09
C GLU A 364 -23.42 12.82 1.43
N LEU A 365 -22.24 12.58 1.98
CA LEU A 365 -21.24 13.64 2.26
C LEU A 365 -20.67 14.27 0.98
N LYS A 366 -20.51 13.51 -0.12
CA LYS A 366 -20.12 14.08 -1.42
C LYS A 366 -21.18 15.01 -1.98
N GLU A 367 -22.46 14.63 -1.92
CA GLU A 367 -23.55 15.50 -2.39
C GLU A 367 -23.74 16.73 -1.48
N ALA A 368 -23.60 16.58 -0.16
CA ALA A 368 -23.57 17.72 0.76
C ALA A 368 -22.42 18.69 0.46
N LEU A 369 -21.23 18.17 0.13
CA LEU A 369 -20.06 18.98 -0.24
C LEU A 369 -20.24 19.67 -1.61
N LYS A 370 -20.79 18.98 -2.62
CA LYS A 370 -21.17 19.60 -3.90
C LYS A 370 -22.20 20.73 -3.69
N GLY A 371 -23.17 20.49 -2.81
CA GLY A 371 -24.18 21.46 -2.39
C GLY A 371 -23.56 22.69 -1.73
N SER A 372 -22.67 22.51 -0.75
CA SER A 372 -22.03 23.63 -0.05
C SER A 372 -21.12 24.45 -0.98
N VAL A 373 -20.31 23.81 -1.83
CA VAL A 373 -19.48 24.50 -2.85
C VAL A 373 -20.35 25.32 -3.81
N LYS A 374 -21.49 24.78 -4.25
CA LYS A 374 -22.44 25.52 -5.10
C LYS A 374 -23.03 26.72 -4.37
N ILE A 375 -23.50 26.54 -3.13
CA ILE A 375 -24.06 27.62 -2.29
C ILE A 375 -23.03 28.72 -2.05
N THR A 376 -21.77 28.38 -1.75
CA THR A 376 -20.66 29.32 -1.60
C THR A 376 -20.45 30.11 -2.88
N SER A 377 -20.36 29.45 -4.04
CA SER A 377 -20.19 30.11 -5.34
C SER A 377 -21.37 31.04 -5.68
N ASP A 378 -22.61 30.65 -5.38
CA ASP A 378 -23.80 31.48 -5.58
C ASP A 378 -23.93 32.61 -4.53
N SER A 379 -23.33 32.47 -3.34
CA SER A 379 -23.19 33.56 -2.36
C SER A 379 -22.14 34.58 -2.81
N GLU A 380 -20.98 34.12 -3.31
CA GLU A 380 -19.89 34.97 -3.80
C GLU A 380 -20.33 35.80 -5.02
N ARG A 381 -21.07 35.19 -5.96
CA ARG A 381 -21.70 35.89 -7.09
C ARG A 381 -22.63 37.01 -6.60
N ARG A 382 -23.48 36.74 -5.60
CA ARG A 382 -24.39 37.73 -5.01
C ARG A 382 -23.62 38.86 -4.31
N ILE A 383 -22.61 38.52 -3.49
CA ILE A 383 -21.75 39.50 -2.82
C ILE A 383 -21.10 40.44 -3.84
N LYS A 384 -20.44 39.90 -4.88
CA LYS A 384 -19.82 40.69 -5.96
C LYS A 384 -20.81 41.59 -6.69
N MET A 385 -22.06 41.16 -6.88
CA MET A 385 -23.12 42.01 -7.46
C MET A 385 -23.58 43.12 -6.50
N THR A 386 -23.75 42.83 -5.20
CA THR A 386 -24.08 43.85 -4.20
C THR A 386 -22.95 44.85 -3.98
N GLU A 387 -21.69 44.42 -4.06
CA GLU A 387 -20.52 45.29 -3.92
C GLU A 387 -20.40 46.27 -5.11
N ARG A 388 -20.64 45.80 -6.33
CA ARG A 388 -20.76 46.65 -7.54
C ARG A 388 -21.89 47.66 -7.38
N ALA A 389 -23.07 47.24 -6.93
CA ALA A 389 -24.18 48.15 -6.65
C ALA A 389 -23.82 49.19 -5.57
N ARG A 390 -23.07 48.79 -4.53
CA ARG A 390 -22.57 49.69 -3.47
C ARG A 390 -21.57 50.73 -4.01
N LYS A 391 -20.61 50.31 -4.84
CA LYS A 391 -19.65 51.21 -5.51
C LYS A 391 -20.36 52.23 -6.40
N ASN A 392 -21.27 51.76 -7.25
CA ASN A 392 -22.10 52.62 -8.11
C ASN A 392 -22.99 53.59 -7.30
N ALA A 393 -23.36 53.25 -6.06
CA ALA A 393 -24.09 54.13 -5.15
C ALA A 393 -23.17 55.18 -4.51
N PHE A 394 -21.98 54.80 -4.04
CA PHE A 394 -21.00 55.73 -3.46
C PHE A 394 -20.55 56.79 -4.47
N GLU A 395 -20.20 56.40 -5.71
CA GLU A 395 -19.88 57.36 -6.77
C GLU A 395 -21.00 58.38 -7.02
N ARG A 396 -22.26 57.95 -6.88
CA ARG A 396 -23.41 58.85 -7.04
C ARG A 396 -23.60 59.79 -5.85
N VAL A 397 -23.21 59.38 -4.64
CA VAL A 397 -23.20 60.24 -3.45
C VAL A 397 -22.09 61.28 -3.58
N GLU A 398 -20.86 60.87 -3.88
CA GLU A 398 -19.71 61.76 -4.13
C GLU A 398 -20.03 62.82 -5.20
N LYS A 399 -20.58 62.39 -6.34
CA LYS A 399 -21.00 63.28 -7.44
C LYS A 399 -22.19 64.20 -7.07
N LEU A 400 -22.92 63.92 -5.98
CA LEU A 400 -23.94 64.81 -5.42
C LEU A 400 -23.36 65.75 -4.35
N GLU A 401 -22.44 65.27 -3.51
CA GLU A 401 -21.73 66.06 -2.49
C GLU A 401 -20.88 67.16 -3.15
N GLN A 402 -20.13 66.83 -4.20
CA GLN A 402 -19.38 67.81 -5.00
C GLN A 402 -20.31 68.89 -5.60
N ARG A 403 -21.50 68.50 -6.06
CA ARG A 403 -22.51 69.44 -6.58
C ARG A 403 -23.10 70.32 -5.47
N ILE A 404 -23.36 69.76 -4.30
CA ILE A 404 -23.86 70.50 -3.12
C ILE A 404 -22.80 71.52 -2.67
N ALA A 405 -21.54 71.12 -2.52
CA ALA A 405 -20.44 72.01 -2.15
C ALA A 405 -20.25 73.14 -3.19
N SER A 406 -20.17 72.80 -4.48
CA SER A 406 -20.07 73.78 -5.58
C SER A 406 -21.23 74.78 -5.58
N MET A 407 -22.47 74.29 -5.40
CA MET A 407 -23.67 75.14 -5.35
C MET A 407 -23.70 76.00 -4.07
N GLN A 408 -23.25 75.48 -2.93
CA GLN A 408 -23.13 76.24 -1.68
C GLN A 408 -22.10 77.36 -1.81
N SER A 409 -20.87 77.09 -2.27
CA SER A 409 -19.84 78.12 -2.51
C SER A 409 -20.31 79.16 -3.53
N ALA A 410 -20.94 78.73 -4.62
CA ALA A 410 -21.53 79.64 -5.61
C ALA A 410 -22.66 80.51 -5.03
N SER A 411 -23.44 80.00 -4.07
CA SER A 411 -24.47 80.77 -3.36
C SER A 411 -23.86 81.76 -2.37
N ALA A 412 -22.83 81.36 -1.61
CA ALA A 412 -22.14 82.20 -0.63
C ALA A 412 -21.40 83.37 -1.30
N LEU A 413 -20.80 83.14 -2.48
CA LEU A 413 -20.18 84.18 -3.32
C LEU A 413 -21.19 85.17 -3.91
N LYS A 414 -22.43 84.73 -4.19
CA LYS A 414 -23.51 85.59 -4.71
C LYS A 414 -24.28 86.31 -3.60
N CYS A 415 -24.28 85.78 -2.38
CA CYS A 415 -25.02 86.34 -1.25
C CYS A 415 -24.43 87.69 -0.79
N HIS A 416 -25.28 88.72 -0.73
CA HIS A 416 -24.88 90.09 -0.39
C HIS A 416 -24.33 90.24 1.04
N THR A 417 -24.76 89.40 1.99
CA THR A 417 -24.25 89.41 3.38
C THR A 417 -22.98 88.56 3.53
N CYS A 418 -22.91 87.40 2.89
CA CYS A 418 -21.73 86.52 2.99
C CYS A 418 -20.52 87.08 2.24
N ARG A 419 -20.68 87.64 1.03
CA ARG A 419 -19.55 88.10 0.20
C ARG A 419 -18.66 89.17 0.89
N PRO A 420 -19.18 90.19 1.58
CA PRO A 420 -18.37 91.11 2.38
C PRO A 420 -17.66 90.45 3.56
N LEU A 421 -18.30 89.47 4.22
CA LEU A 421 -17.71 88.72 5.33
C LEU A 421 -16.57 87.83 4.85
N LEU A 422 -16.75 87.09 3.76
CA LEU A 422 -15.69 86.28 3.12
C LEU A 422 -14.51 87.18 2.67
N SER A 423 -14.78 88.34 2.08
CA SER A 423 -13.73 89.30 1.71
C SER A 423 -12.99 89.88 2.93
N ARG A 424 -13.68 90.09 4.05
CA ARG A 424 -13.07 90.51 5.33
C ARG A 424 -12.23 89.38 5.93
N LEU A 425 -12.72 88.14 5.94
CA LEU A 425 -11.98 86.97 6.40
C LEU A 425 -10.67 86.80 5.61
N SER A 426 -10.70 86.90 4.29
CA SER A 426 -9.49 86.74 3.45
C SER A 426 -8.43 87.80 3.74
N LYS A 427 -8.86 89.04 4.07
CA LYS A 427 -7.95 90.12 4.49
C LYS A 427 -7.40 89.94 5.91
N LEU A 428 -8.09 89.16 6.76
CA LEU A 428 -7.63 88.83 8.11
C LEU A 428 -6.71 87.61 8.10
N GLU A 429 -7.02 86.56 7.34
CA GLU A 429 -6.13 85.43 7.07
C GLU A 429 -4.80 85.92 6.49
N LYS A 430 -4.82 86.70 5.39
CA LYS A 430 -3.62 87.33 4.79
C LYS A 430 -2.96 88.44 5.64
N LYS A 431 -3.44 88.65 6.87
CA LYS A 431 -2.74 89.44 7.89
C LYS A 431 -2.19 88.55 8.99
N LEU A 432 -2.90 87.49 9.38
CA LEU A 432 -2.44 86.48 10.33
C LEU A 432 -1.27 85.67 9.78
N GLU A 433 -1.34 85.26 8.50
CA GLU A 433 -0.26 84.65 7.70
C GLU A 433 1.03 85.48 7.84
N ARG A 434 1.05 86.70 7.29
CA ARG A 434 2.22 87.61 7.39
C ARG A 434 2.68 87.92 8.81
N LEU A 435 1.77 88.07 9.78
CA LEU A 435 2.16 88.26 11.19
C LEU A 435 2.77 87.00 11.82
N THR A 436 2.47 85.82 11.29
CA THR A 436 3.10 84.55 11.67
C THR A 436 4.48 84.45 11.04
N ASP A 437 4.61 84.77 9.74
CA ASP A 437 5.90 84.85 9.04
C ASP A 437 6.85 85.85 9.72
N GLU A 438 6.39 87.08 9.96
CA GLU A 438 7.12 88.15 10.66
C GLU A 438 7.56 87.69 12.06
N ARG A 439 6.72 86.93 12.77
CA ARG A 439 7.03 86.37 14.10
C ARG A 439 8.05 85.23 14.03
N ILE A 440 7.97 84.34 13.04
CA ILE A 440 8.92 83.24 12.85
C ILE A 440 10.32 83.80 12.56
N VAL A 441 10.43 84.80 11.68
CA VAL A 441 11.69 85.50 11.40
C VAL A 441 12.24 86.16 12.67
N GLN A 442 11.42 86.94 13.40
CA GLN A 442 11.85 87.59 14.65
C GLN A 442 12.32 86.60 15.73
N LEU A 443 11.72 85.41 15.81
CA LEU A 443 12.17 84.36 16.72
C LEU A 443 13.51 83.78 16.27
N LYS A 444 13.68 83.46 14.98
CA LYS A 444 14.95 82.97 14.41
C LYS A 444 16.10 83.96 14.66
N ASP A 445 15.88 85.25 14.41
CA ASP A 445 16.86 86.31 14.68
C ASP A 445 17.22 86.40 16.16
N LEU A 446 16.22 86.36 17.06
CA LEU A 446 16.44 86.43 18.51
C LEU A 446 17.24 85.21 19.03
N HIS A 447 16.92 84.01 18.56
CA HIS A 447 17.64 82.80 18.94
C HIS A 447 19.07 82.79 18.36
N HIS A 448 19.28 83.29 17.13
CA HIS A 448 20.62 83.46 16.56
C HIS A 448 21.46 84.46 17.37
N LEU A 449 20.95 85.65 17.67
CA LEU A 449 21.64 86.65 18.50
C LEU A 449 22.00 86.10 19.90
N LYS A 450 21.09 85.33 20.51
CA LYS A 450 21.31 84.71 21.82
C LYS A 450 22.34 83.58 21.78
N ARG A 451 22.37 82.78 20.70
CA ARG A 451 23.43 81.79 20.42
C ARG A 451 24.81 82.45 20.30
N GLU A 452 24.94 83.52 19.51
CA GLU A 452 26.22 84.22 19.35
C GLU A 452 26.68 84.90 20.64
N ALA A 453 25.77 85.48 21.43
CA ALA A 453 26.08 86.03 22.75
C ALA A 453 26.60 84.96 23.73
N LEU A 454 26.04 83.73 23.68
CA LEU A 454 26.51 82.60 24.49
C LEU A 454 27.89 82.10 24.05
N LYS A 455 28.15 82.02 22.74
CA LYS A 455 29.49 81.70 22.18
C LYS A 455 30.53 82.73 22.60
N ALA A 456 30.21 84.03 22.54
CA ALA A 456 31.11 85.10 22.96
C ALA A 456 31.47 85.00 24.45
N ALA A 457 30.48 84.79 25.32
CA ALA A 457 30.70 84.60 26.76
C ALA A 457 31.50 83.32 27.08
N LEU A 458 31.38 82.25 26.28
CA LEU A 458 32.22 81.06 26.39
C LEU A 458 33.68 81.35 26.03
N SER A 459 33.91 82.06 24.91
CA SER A 459 35.24 82.47 24.47
C SER A 459 35.95 83.37 25.51
N GLU A 460 35.21 84.28 26.16
CA GLU A 460 35.71 85.09 27.28
C GLU A 460 36.14 84.22 28.48
N LYS A 461 35.32 83.24 28.89
CA LYS A 461 35.67 82.31 29.98
C LYS A 461 36.87 81.44 29.64
N ASP A 462 36.99 80.99 28.40
CA ASP A 462 38.13 80.21 27.92
C ASP A 462 39.42 81.03 27.84
N ALA A 463 39.35 82.29 27.40
CA ALA A 463 40.48 83.20 27.47
C ALA A 463 40.95 83.43 28.92
N HIS A 464 40.02 83.58 29.86
CA HIS A 464 40.35 83.70 31.29
C HIS A 464 40.95 82.42 31.88
N LEU A 465 40.45 81.24 31.50
CA LEU A 465 41.04 79.96 31.90
C LEU A 465 42.46 79.80 31.36
N ALA A 466 42.67 80.03 30.06
CA ALA A 466 43.98 79.91 29.43
C ALA A 466 45.01 80.88 30.03
N LEU A 467 44.62 82.13 30.32
CA LEU A 467 45.47 83.11 31.02
C LEU A 467 45.85 82.64 32.43
N LEU A 468 44.91 82.05 33.18
CA LEU A 468 45.14 81.57 34.53
C LEU A 468 46.06 80.33 34.54
N GLU A 469 45.84 79.39 33.60
CA GLU A 469 46.68 78.20 33.41
C GLU A 469 48.11 78.58 32.96
N LEU A 470 48.26 79.51 32.01
CA LEU A 470 49.57 80.07 31.60
C LEU A 470 50.28 80.82 32.73
N SER A 471 49.54 81.48 33.64
CA SER A 471 50.13 82.16 34.80
C SER A 471 50.72 81.18 35.84
N GLY A 472 50.29 79.91 35.79
CA GLY A 472 50.60 78.87 36.76
C GLY A 472 49.81 79.05 38.06
N ILE A 473 48.97 78.07 38.40
CA ILE A 473 48.22 78.02 39.67
C ILE A 473 49.22 77.80 40.81
N LYS A 474 49.45 78.85 41.62
CA LYS A 474 50.49 78.88 42.67
C LYS A 474 49.93 78.98 44.09
N ASN A 475 48.62 79.20 44.24
CA ASN A 475 47.94 79.23 45.53
C ASN A 475 46.49 78.72 45.40
N ALA A 476 45.87 78.41 46.54
CA ALA A 476 44.51 77.88 46.60
C ALA A 476 43.47 78.84 45.96
N ALA A 477 43.60 80.16 46.16
CA ALA A 477 42.66 81.13 45.58
C ALA A 477 42.66 81.12 44.03
N GLN A 478 43.79 80.83 43.38
CA GLN A 478 43.86 80.62 41.93
C GLN A 478 43.25 79.27 41.50
N ALA A 479 43.34 78.22 42.34
CA ALA A 479 42.69 76.94 42.09
C ALA A 479 41.15 77.08 42.19
N ASP A 480 40.66 77.68 43.26
CA ASP A 480 39.26 78.09 43.45
C ASP A 480 38.73 78.92 42.27
N GLN A 481 39.54 79.83 41.74
CA GLN A 481 39.16 80.67 40.60
C GLN A 481 39.08 79.86 39.30
N ALA A 482 40.02 78.94 39.07
CA ALA A 482 39.99 78.03 37.93
C ALA A 482 38.78 77.09 37.98
N GLU A 483 38.43 76.56 39.16
CA GLU A 483 37.26 75.70 39.36
C GLU A 483 35.95 76.47 39.09
N ARG A 484 35.79 77.67 39.64
CA ARG A 484 34.62 78.54 39.38
C ARG A 484 34.48 78.89 37.89
N LEU A 485 35.59 79.16 37.20
CA LEU A 485 35.58 79.42 35.75
C LEU A 485 35.20 78.17 34.94
N LYS A 486 35.60 76.96 35.37
CA LYS A 486 35.19 75.69 34.75
C LYS A 486 33.68 75.44 34.94
N MET A 487 33.15 75.64 36.15
CA MET A 487 31.70 75.57 36.42
C MET A 487 30.89 76.60 35.60
N ASP A 488 31.37 77.85 35.48
CA ASP A 488 30.74 78.87 34.64
C ASP A 488 30.74 78.47 33.16
N LYS A 489 31.87 77.93 32.66
CA LYS A 489 31.97 77.42 31.28
C LYS A 489 30.98 76.30 31.03
N GLU A 490 30.92 75.29 31.89
CA GLU A 490 29.98 74.16 31.77
C GLU A 490 28.52 74.64 31.73
N ARG A 491 28.17 75.59 32.62
CA ARG A 491 26.83 76.21 32.66
C ARG A 491 26.49 77.01 31.40
N LEU A 492 27.48 77.66 30.77
CA LEU A 492 27.28 78.37 29.50
C LEU A 492 27.21 77.38 28.31
N MET A 493 28.01 76.31 28.31
CA MET A 493 27.95 75.25 27.29
C MET A 493 26.58 74.57 27.28
N GLU A 494 26.01 74.27 28.46
CA GLU A 494 24.68 73.68 28.55
C GLU A 494 23.58 74.65 28.10
N ARG A 495 23.72 75.95 28.41
CA ARG A 495 22.81 76.98 27.87
C ARG A 495 22.90 77.11 26.35
N LEU A 496 24.10 77.00 25.76
CA LEU A 496 24.30 77.02 24.32
C LEU A 496 23.63 75.80 23.66
N LYS A 497 23.89 74.58 24.16
CA LYS A 497 23.23 73.34 23.69
C LYS A 497 21.70 73.41 23.73
N GLN A 498 21.12 74.01 24.77
CA GLN A 498 19.68 74.20 24.88
C GLN A 498 19.14 75.24 23.88
N GLU A 499 19.94 76.22 23.49
CA GLU A 499 19.56 77.19 22.46
C GLU A 499 19.72 76.63 21.05
N ASP A 500 20.74 75.79 20.83
CA ASP A 500 20.94 75.08 19.56
C ASP A 500 19.75 74.16 19.23
N LYS A 501 19.22 73.45 20.24
CA LYS A 501 17.99 72.66 20.11
C LYS A 501 16.79 73.51 19.69
N ARG A 502 16.54 74.64 20.38
CA ARG A 502 15.45 75.58 20.05
C ARG A 502 15.56 76.14 18.64
N CYS A 503 16.78 76.40 18.15
CA CYS A 503 17.00 76.79 16.76
C CYS A 503 16.63 75.69 15.76
N MET A 504 16.93 74.42 16.05
CA MET A 504 16.57 73.30 15.16
C MET A 504 15.06 73.03 15.18
N GLU A 505 14.45 73.04 16.36
CA GLU A 505 12.99 72.92 16.57
C GLU A 505 12.23 74.00 15.76
N LEU A 506 12.71 75.25 15.75
CA LEU A 506 12.09 76.35 15.01
C LEU A 506 12.30 76.33 13.48
N SER A 507 13.25 75.54 12.97
CA SER A 507 13.41 75.34 11.52
C SER A 507 12.57 74.17 10.99
N GLN A 508 12.34 73.14 11.81
CA GLN A 508 11.55 71.97 11.41
C GLN A 508 10.07 72.32 11.12
N VAL A 509 9.54 73.33 11.81
CA VAL A 509 8.16 73.83 11.62
C VAL A 509 7.94 74.42 10.22
N ASP A 510 8.98 74.93 9.54
CA ASP A 510 8.85 75.43 8.16
C ASP A 510 8.69 74.30 7.13
N ASP A 511 9.42 73.19 7.30
CA ASP A 511 9.47 72.08 6.34
C ASP A 511 8.18 71.23 6.36
N GLU A 512 7.63 70.94 7.54
CA GLU A 512 6.36 70.21 7.66
C GLU A 512 5.18 71.00 7.08
N SER A 513 5.24 72.35 7.16
CA SER A 513 4.23 73.28 6.66
C SER A 513 4.10 73.32 5.13
N THR A 514 4.97 72.63 4.38
CA THR A 514 4.95 72.61 2.90
C THR A 514 4.78 71.21 2.28
N SER A 515 4.65 70.15 3.09
CA SER A 515 4.75 68.76 2.59
C SER A 515 3.73 67.76 3.15
N SER A 516 2.79 68.19 4.01
CA SER A 516 1.79 67.31 4.64
C SER A 516 0.35 67.54 4.14
N ASP A 517 -0.10 66.67 3.22
CA ASP A 517 -1.53 66.40 3.04
C ASP A 517 -2.05 65.53 4.21
N ASP A 518 -3.32 65.75 4.59
CA ASP A 518 -4.10 65.00 5.60
C ASP A 518 -3.48 64.85 7.01
N SER A 519 -3.36 65.96 7.73
CA SER A 519 -3.66 65.94 9.18
C SER A 519 -4.42 67.19 9.63
N GLY A 520 -5.23 67.04 10.69
CA GLY A 520 -6.41 67.86 10.92
C GLY A 520 -6.24 69.15 11.74
N GLU A 521 -5.26 70.01 11.47
CA GLU A 521 -5.22 71.34 12.11
C GLU A 521 -4.83 72.50 11.17
N SER A 522 -5.56 73.62 11.28
CA SER A 522 -5.26 74.93 10.68
C SER A 522 -5.07 75.06 9.15
N THR A 523 -5.72 74.24 8.32
CA THR A 523 -5.99 74.65 6.92
C THR A 523 -6.84 75.94 6.92
N PRO A 524 -6.46 77.01 6.18
CA PRO A 524 -7.16 78.29 6.25
C PRO A 524 -8.63 78.13 5.82
N LEU A 525 -9.54 78.66 6.64
CA LEU A 525 -10.99 78.39 6.54
C LEU A 525 -11.57 78.77 5.19
N LEU A 526 -11.05 79.81 4.53
CA LEU A 526 -11.49 80.17 3.20
C LEU A 526 -11.02 79.23 2.09
N ARG A 527 -9.94 78.46 2.24
CA ARG A 527 -9.56 77.46 1.23
C ARG A 527 -10.69 76.45 1.05
N ARG A 528 -11.21 75.90 2.17
CA ARG A 528 -12.40 75.01 2.20
C ARG A 528 -13.71 75.65 1.68
N ILE A 529 -13.78 76.96 1.46
CA ILE A 529 -15.00 77.67 1.00
C ILE A 529 -14.85 78.22 -0.43
N LEU A 530 -13.64 78.60 -0.83
CA LEU A 530 -13.34 79.30 -2.09
C LEU A 530 -12.57 78.45 -3.12
N GLU A 531 -12.15 77.24 -2.77
CA GLU A 531 -11.45 76.32 -3.67
C GLU A 531 -12.44 75.32 -4.29
N PRO A 532 -13.11 75.63 -5.42
CA PRO A 532 -13.73 74.60 -6.23
C PRO A 532 -12.61 73.70 -6.73
N THR A 533 -12.72 72.39 -6.53
CA THR A 533 -11.70 71.41 -6.90
C THR A 533 -11.58 71.29 -8.42
N LEU A 534 -10.84 72.21 -9.05
CA LEU A 534 -10.33 72.08 -10.42
C LEU A 534 -9.15 71.11 -10.44
N ALA A 535 -9.42 69.87 -10.04
CA ALA A 535 -8.50 68.76 -10.20
C ALA A 535 -8.49 68.36 -11.69
N LYS A 536 -7.51 68.89 -12.42
CA LYS A 536 -6.99 68.45 -13.73
C LYS A 536 -8.00 68.24 -14.86
N GLU A 537 -7.82 69.02 -15.93
CA GLU A 537 -8.29 68.65 -17.26
C GLU A 537 -7.46 67.48 -17.81
N ASP A 538 -7.87 66.24 -17.51
CA ASP A 538 -7.39 65.08 -18.27
C ASP A 538 -8.06 65.08 -19.65
N LEU A 539 -7.44 65.78 -20.59
CA LEU A 539 -7.64 65.57 -22.02
C LEU A 539 -7.15 64.15 -22.37
N ASP A 540 -8.06 63.16 -22.37
CA ASP A 540 -8.21 62.23 -23.50
C ASP A 540 -9.37 61.24 -23.29
N CYS A 541 -10.52 61.53 -23.92
CA CYS A 541 -11.50 60.55 -24.40
C CYS A 541 -12.67 61.25 -25.12
N ILE A 542 -12.60 61.46 -26.44
CA ILE A 542 -13.56 60.98 -27.49
C ILE A 542 -12.96 61.31 -28.88
N ARG A 543 -12.43 60.29 -29.56
CA ARG A 543 -12.52 60.02 -31.01
C ARG A 543 -12.25 58.51 -31.15
N VAL A 544 -13.27 57.69 -31.37
CA VAL A 544 -13.92 57.37 -32.66
C VAL A 544 -13.04 56.45 -33.52
N LEU A 545 -13.70 55.47 -34.15
CA LEU A 545 -13.16 54.33 -34.91
C LEU A 545 -12.38 54.74 -36.17
N GLU A 546 -11.84 53.73 -36.87
CA GLU A 546 -10.94 53.78 -38.05
C GLU A 546 -9.46 53.93 -37.64
N GLY A 547 -8.54 52.99 -37.88
CA GLY A 547 -8.64 51.64 -38.45
C GLY A 547 -7.86 51.50 -39.76
N ASP A 548 -6.74 50.77 -39.73
CA ASP A 548 -6.15 50.19 -40.94
C ASP A 548 -5.24 48.97 -40.63
N ASN A 549 -4.81 48.26 -41.67
CA ASN A 549 -4.21 46.92 -41.60
C ASN A 549 -2.68 46.91 -41.78
N HIS A 550 -2.02 45.90 -41.20
CA HIS A 550 -1.08 44.95 -41.83
C HIS A 550 -0.75 43.88 -40.76
N GLU A 551 -1.24 42.65 -40.86
CA GLU A 551 -0.73 41.58 -41.74
C GLU A 551 0.70 41.15 -41.34
N SER A 552 0.87 39.99 -40.67
CA SER A 552 1.00 38.72 -41.39
C SER A 552 0.61 37.48 -40.55
N THR A 553 -0.04 36.52 -41.23
CA THR A 553 -0.01 35.03 -41.12
C THR A 553 0.43 34.34 -39.79
N SER A 554 -0.20 33.24 -39.33
CA SER A 554 -0.80 32.12 -40.09
C SER A 554 -1.79 31.24 -39.27
N VAL A 555 -2.76 30.62 -39.99
CA VAL A 555 -3.25 29.21 -39.91
C VAL A 555 -3.27 28.54 -38.51
N SER A 556 -4.36 27.99 -37.93
CA SER A 556 -5.79 27.78 -38.28
C SER A 556 -6.53 27.30 -36.98
N SER A 557 -7.75 26.72 -36.83
CA SER A 557 -8.78 26.06 -37.66
C SER A 557 -10.21 26.14 -37.04
N ARG A 558 -11.17 25.41 -37.63
CA ARG A 558 -12.60 25.19 -37.25
C ARG A 558 -12.78 23.80 -36.54
N PRO A 559 -13.96 23.40 -36.00
CA PRO A 559 -15.34 23.90 -36.18
C PRO A 559 -16.02 24.46 -34.90
N LEU A 560 -17.10 25.26 -34.91
CA LEU A 560 -18.27 25.48 -35.78
C LEU A 560 -19.53 24.70 -35.32
N SER A 561 -20.55 25.47 -34.90
CA SER A 561 -21.82 25.04 -34.28
C SER A 561 -22.86 24.55 -35.29
N THR A 562 -23.70 23.59 -34.88
CA THR A 562 -24.97 23.27 -35.56
C THR A 562 -26.15 23.45 -34.60
N ASN A 563 -27.22 24.07 -35.09
CA ASN A 563 -28.50 24.17 -34.39
C ASN A 563 -29.61 24.38 -35.44
N GLY A 564 -30.66 23.56 -35.42
CA GLY A 564 -31.70 23.57 -36.46
C GLY A 564 -32.85 22.59 -36.17
N HIS A 565 -34.09 23.03 -36.39
CA HIS A 565 -35.30 22.37 -35.90
C HIS A 565 -35.73 21.09 -36.64
N GLY A 566 -36.50 20.26 -35.93
CA GLY A 566 -37.43 19.26 -36.49
C GLY A 566 -38.59 19.03 -35.52
N ASN A 567 -39.83 18.90 -36.03
CA ASN A 567 -41.05 18.77 -35.22
C ASN A 567 -41.42 17.29 -34.94
N GLY A 568 -42.20 17.03 -33.88
CA GLY A 568 -42.83 15.73 -33.62
C GLY A 568 -43.84 15.77 -32.45
N ASP A 569 -45.06 15.29 -32.68
CA ASP A 569 -46.23 15.38 -31.77
C ASP A 569 -46.16 14.49 -30.50
N GLY A 570 -46.97 14.80 -29.47
CA GLY A 570 -47.15 13.85 -28.36
C GLY A 570 -47.98 14.26 -27.12
N ARG A 571 -49.32 14.32 -27.24
CA ARG A 571 -50.33 14.14 -26.16
C ARG A 571 -50.19 14.86 -24.79
N LEU A 572 -51.04 15.89 -24.65
CA LEU A 572 -52.04 16.05 -23.58
C LEU A 572 -52.02 15.10 -22.35
N SER A 573 -52.02 15.70 -21.15
CA SER A 573 -52.97 15.37 -20.06
C SER A 573 -53.18 16.60 -19.16
N LYS A 574 -54.37 16.71 -18.55
CA LYS A 574 -54.78 17.81 -17.64
C LYS A 574 -55.63 17.25 -16.51
N GLU A 575 -55.18 17.45 -15.29
CA GLU A 575 -55.92 17.35 -14.02
C GLU A 575 -55.15 18.29 -13.05
N SER A 576 -55.71 19.27 -12.32
CA SER A 576 -56.74 19.20 -11.27
C SER A 576 -56.46 18.07 -10.26
N GLY A 577 -55.82 18.28 -9.10
CA GLY A 577 -55.40 19.51 -8.45
C GLY A 577 -56.21 19.76 -7.18
N GLU A 578 -55.55 19.78 -6.02
CA GLU A 578 -56.21 19.80 -4.70
C GLU A 578 -55.36 20.57 -3.67
N HIS A 579 -56.02 21.14 -2.66
CA HIS A 579 -55.37 21.89 -1.58
C HIS A 579 -54.88 20.95 -0.46
N LEU A 580 -53.79 21.33 0.22
CA LEU A 580 -53.67 21.08 1.66
C LEU A 580 -52.72 22.08 2.32
N GLU A 581 -53.28 23.05 3.02
CA GLU A 581 -52.57 23.78 4.07
C GLU A 581 -52.39 22.86 5.29
N ILE A 582 -51.21 22.84 5.90
CA ILE A 582 -51.05 22.38 7.28
C ILE A 582 -50.29 23.47 8.05
N THR A 583 -50.99 24.09 8.99
CA THR A 583 -50.48 25.19 9.82
C THR A 583 -50.05 24.66 11.19
N VAL A 584 -48.79 24.92 11.54
CA VAL A 584 -48.23 25.14 12.88
C VAL A 584 -48.81 24.33 14.07
N ARG A 585 -47.94 23.52 14.67
CA ARG A 585 -47.59 23.67 16.09
C ARG A 585 -46.08 23.73 16.25
#